data_AF-A0A2M8GVH1-F1
#
_entry.id   AF-A0A2M8GVH1-F1
#
_cell.length_a   1.000
_cell.length_b   1.000
_cell.length_c   1.000
_cell.angle_alpha   90.00
_cell.angle_beta   90.00
_cell.angle_gamma   90.00
#
_symmetry.space_group_name_H-M   'P 1'
#
loop_
_entity.id
_entity.type
_entity.pdbx_description
1 polymer ?
#
loop_
_entity_poly.entity_id
_entity_poly.type
_entity_poly.pdbx_seq_one_letter_code
_entity_poly.pdbx_strand_id
1 'polypeptide(L)'
;MSVAAKKQTVQTPSAQDSIAACKSLFNGKATRNKLKEMWHRMPPRFRGMVLIAGDIKPSEYARELDEFDDIELQKIRNGMQLIKEIALVFDRNLGDVRHLKHYQFSNTH
;
A
#
# COMPACT_ATOMS: atom_id res chain seq x y z
N MET A 1 -30.50 30.04 29.25
CA MET A 1 -30.17 28.64 28.88
C MET A 1 -28.73 28.61 28.38
N SER A 2 -27.80 28.07 29.16
CA SER A 2 -26.36 28.10 28.82
C SER A 2 -25.94 26.73 28.29
N VAL A 3 -25.41 26.69 27.06
CA VAL A 3 -24.88 25.47 26.44
C VAL A 3 -23.38 25.45 26.67
N ALA A 4 -22.90 24.60 27.59
CA ALA A 4 -21.48 24.41 27.84
C ALA A 4 -20.90 23.43 26.81
N ALA A 5 -20.02 23.93 25.94
CA ALA A 5 -19.26 23.10 25.00
C ALA A 5 -18.24 22.23 25.78
N LYS A 6 -18.42 20.90 25.73
CA LYS A 6 -17.43 19.93 26.21
C LYS A 6 -16.16 20.04 25.35
N LYS A 7 -15.11 20.65 25.90
CA LYS A 7 -13.75 20.53 25.36
C LYS A 7 -13.33 19.07 25.42
N GLN A 8 -13.27 18.40 24.27
CA GLN A 8 -12.57 17.12 24.15
C GLN A 8 -11.09 17.40 24.43
N THR A 9 -10.62 16.97 25.59
CA THR A 9 -9.18 16.90 25.90
C THR A 9 -8.57 15.87 24.97
N VAL A 10 -8.01 16.32 23.84
CA VAL A 10 -7.05 15.54 23.07
C VAL A 10 -5.86 15.32 24.00
N GLN A 11 -5.70 14.11 24.51
CA GLN A 11 -4.57 13.77 25.37
C GLN A 11 -3.29 14.04 24.58
N THR A 12 -2.52 15.03 25.02
CA THR A 12 -1.19 15.29 24.48
C THR A 12 -0.35 14.03 24.71
N PRO A 13 0.23 13.42 23.67
CA PRO A 13 1.05 12.23 23.83
C PRO A 13 2.20 12.53 24.79
N SER A 14 2.59 11.54 25.59
CA SER A 14 3.69 11.74 26.52
C SER A 14 4.97 12.11 25.75
N ALA A 15 5.89 12.81 26.42
CA ALA A 15 7.19 13.13 25.82
C ALA A 15 7.93 11.85 25.39
N GLN A 16 7.78 10.76 26.14
CA GLN A 16 8.35 9.45 25.80
C GLN A 16 7.74 8.87 24.53
N ASP A 17 6.41 8.96 24.36
CA ASP A 17 5.73 8.49 23.14
C ASP A 17 6.14 9.32 21.92
N SER A 18 6.30 10.63 22.11
CA SER A 18 6.75 11.55 21.06
C SER A 18 8.19 11.25 20.63
N ILE A 19 9.09 10.96 21.59
CA ILE A 19 10.47 10.54 21.32
C ILE A 19 10.50 9.17 20.61
N ALA A 20 9.68 8.21 21.06
CA ALA A 20 9.59 6.89 20.45
C ALA A 20 9.05 6.95 19.02
N ALA A 21 8.04 7.79 18.76
CA ALA A 21 7.50 8.04 17.43
C ALA A 21 8.58 8.63 16.50
N CYS A 22 9.32 9.66 16.95
CA CYS A 22 10.43 10.21 16.18
C CYS A 22 11.51 9.16 15.89
N LYS A 23 11.94 8.37 16.89
CA LYS A 23 12.93 7.29 16.70
C LYS A 23 12.44 6.22 15.70
N SER A 24 11.14 5.95 15.66
CA SER A 24 10.54 4.97 14.75
C SER A 24 10.62 5.37 13.27
N LEU A 25 10.80 6.66 12.98
CA LEU A 25 11.03 7.16 11.62
C LEU A 25 12.43 6.78 11.12
N PHE A 26 13.42 6.74 12.02
CA PHE A 26 14.82 6.47 11.67
C PHE A 26 15.16 4.98 11.60
N ASN A 27 14.36 4.10 12.22
CA ASN A 27 14.60 2.64 12.21
C ASN A 27 13.64 1.87 11.28
N GLY A 28 12.86 2.56 10.47
CA GLY A 28 11.94 1.95 9.50
C GLY A 28 10.68 1.31 10.10
N LYS A 29 10.50 1.31 11.43
CA LYS A 29 9.30 0.76 12.09
C LYS A 29 8.03 1.45 11.62
N ALA A 30 8.07 2.78 11.47
CA ALA A 30 6.92 3.54 10.97
C ALA A 30 6.52 3.10 9.55
N THR A 31 7.50 2.92 8.67
CA THR A 31 7.27 2.45 7.29
C THR A 31 6.75 1.02 7.27
N ARG A 32 7.32 0.12 8.09
CA ARG A 32 6.86 -1.27 8.20
C ARG A 32 5.41 -1.34 8.67
N ASN A 33 5.02 -0.54 9.66
CA ASN A 33 3.63 -0.48 10.12
C ASN A 33 2.69 -0.03 9.00
N LYS A 34 3.04 1.04 8.26
CA LYS A 34 2.27 1.48 7.09
C LYS A 34 2.17 0.39 6.02
N LEU A 35 3.25 -0.34 5.79
CA LEU A 35 3.27 -1.45 4.83
C LEU A 35 2.32 -2.58 5.26
N LYS A 36 2.33 -2.96 6.53
CA LYS A 36 1.38 -3.95 7.08
C LYS A 36 -0.06 -3.51 6.94
N GLU A 37 -0.38 -2.27 7.33
CA GLU A 37 -1.73 -1.72 7.19
C GLU A 37 -2.19 -1.69 5.73
N MET A 38 -1.32 -1.25 4.82
CA MET A 38 -1.61 -1.21 3.39
C MET A 38 -1.79 -2.61 2.81
N TRP A 39 -0.92 -3.56 3.16
CA TRP A 39 -1.05 -4.96 2.77
C TRP A 39 -2.39 -5.52 3.23
N HIS A 40 -2.73 -5.34 4.51
CA HIS A 40 -3.97 -5.86 5.09
C HIS A 40 -5.22 -5.24 4.44
N ARG A 41 -5.19 -3.95 4.08
CA ARG A 41 -6.31 -3.27 3.41
C ARG A 41 -6.42 -3.57 1.92
N MET A 42 -5.36 -4.07 1.30
CA MET A 42 -5.32 -4.35 -0.13
C MET A 42 -6.25 -5.52 -0.48
N PRO A 43 -7.13 -5.41 -1.51
CA PRO A 43 -7.97 -6.50 -1.95
C PRO A 43 -7.15 -7.75 -2.32
N PRO A 44 -7.69 -8.98 -2.12
CA PRO A 44 -6.99 -10.23 -2.46
C PRO A 44 -6.39 -10.25 -3.87
N ARG A 45 -7.14 -9.76 -4.86
CA ARG A 45 -6.69 -9.66 -6.25
C ARG A 45 -5.44 -8.80 -6.39
N PHE A 46 -5.37 -7.66 -5.69
CA PHE A 46 -4.23 -6.74 -5.79
C PHE A 46 -3.00 -7.31 -5.09
N ARG A 47 -3.17 -7.98 -3.93
CA ARG A 47 -2.09 -8.72 -3.29
C ARG A 47 -1.54 -9.80 -4.22
N GLY A 48 -2.43 -10.60 -4.83
CA GLY A 48 -2.06 -11.61 -5.82
C GLY A 48 -1.27 -11.03 -7.00
N MET A 49 -1.62 -9.84 -7.50
CA MET A 49 -0.86 -9.16 -8.55
C MET A 49 0.55 -8.77 -8.09
N VAL A 50 0.70 -8.26 -6.86
CA VAL A 50 2.03 -7.97 -6.28
C VAL A 50 2.88 -9.23 -6.18
N LEU A 51 2.28 -10.34 -5.73
CA LEU A 51 2.97 -11.63 -5.62
C LEU A 51 3.43 -12.15 -6.99
N ILE A 52 2.56 -12.12 -8.00
CA ILE A 52 2.91 -12.51 -9.38
C ILE A 52 4.07 -11.67 -9.91
N ALA A 53 3.99 -10.35 -9.75
CA ALA A 53 5.03 -9.43 -10.19
C ALA A 53 6.37 -9.65 -9.45
N GLY A 54 6.32 -10.20 -8.24
CA GLY A 54 7.49 -10.55 -7.43
C GLY A 54 7.97 -12.00 -7.57
N ASP A 55 7.39 -12.79 -8.49
CA ASP A 55 7.70 -14.22 -8.65
C ASP A 55 7.43 -15.04 -7.35
N ILE A 56 6.26 -14.79 -6.75
CA ILE A 56 5.66 -15.56 -5.65
C ILE A 56 4.30 -16.11 -6.13
N LYS A 57 3.90 -17.28 -5.63
CA LYS A 57 2.62 -17.89 -6.00
C LYS A 57 1.45 -16.98 -5.59
N PRO A 58 0.54 -16.59 -6.51
CA PRO A 58 -0.58 -15.72 -6.18
C PRO A 58 -1.53 -16.31 -5.14
N SER A 59 -1.62 -17.65 -5.02
CA SER A 59 -2.44 -18.35 -4.02
C SER A 59 -2.08 -17.99 -2.58
N GLU A 60 -0.91 -17.40 -2.36
CA GLU A 60 -0.41 -17.00 -1.05
C GLU A 60 -0.87 -15.59 -0.62
N TYR A 61 -1.80 -14.97 -1.38
CA TYR A 61 -2.34 -13.64 -1.08
C TYR A 61 -2.96 -13.50 0.33
N ALA A 62 -3.37 -14.61 0.93
CA ALA A 62 -4.00 -14.66 2.24
C ALA A 62 -2.99 -14.52 3.40
N ARG A 63 -1.69 -14.72 3.13
CA ARG A 63 -0.63 -14.57 4.14
C ARG A 63 -0.57 -13.14 4.64
N GLU A 64 -0.36 -13.00 5.94
CA GLU A 64 0.00 -11.74 6.56
C GLU A 64 1.44 -11.37 6.22
N LEU A 65 1.75 -10.07 6.23
CA LEU A 65 3.06 -9.59 5.77
C LEU A 65 4.23 -10.15 6.62
N ASP A 66 3.99 -10.42 7.90
CA ASP A 66 4.99 -10.96 8.83
C ASP A 66 5.25 -12.46 8.65
N GLU A 67 4.45 -13.15 7.84
CA GLU A 67 4.63 -14.58 7.56
C GLU A 67 5.61 -14.82 6.42
N PHE A 68 6.01 -13.77 5.69
CA PHE A 68 7.00 -13.84 4.62
C PHE A 68 8.42 -13.75 5.16
N ASP A 69 9.32 -14.57 4.62
CA ASP A 69 10.75 -14.47 4.94
C ASP A 69 11.41 -13.26 4.24
N ASP A 70 12.66 -12.96 4.57
CA ASP A 70 13.38 -11.80 4.03
C ASP A 70 13.54 -11.84 2.50
N ILE A 71 13.67 -13.03 1.91
CA ILE A 71 13.80 -13.22 0.46
C ILE A 71 12.44 -12.93 -0.21
N GLU A 72 11.37 -13.46 0.36
CA GLU A 72 9.99 -13.21 -0.08
C GLU A 72 9.60 -11.75 0.07
N LEU A 73 9.98 -11.08 1.17
CA LEU A 73 9.74 -9.65 1.36
C LEU A 73 10.47 -8.80 0.31
N GLN A 74 11.69 -9.17 -0.06
CA GLN A 74 12.41 -8.49 -1.16
C GLN A 74 11.75 -8.74 -2.52
N LYS A 75 11.21 -9.94 -2.75
CA LYS A 75 10.39 -10.27 -3.92
C LYS A 75 9.09 -9.44 -3.97
N ILE A 76 8.38 -9.30 -2.84
CA ILE A 76 7.19 -8.44 -2.72
C ILE A 76 7.55 -7.00 -3.07
N ARG A 77 8.66 -6.48 -2.54
CA ARG A 77 9.16 -5.14 -2.87
C ARG A 77 9.40 -4.98 -4.38
N ASN A 78 10.04 -5.95 -5.02
CA ASN A 78 10.26 -5.95 -6.47
C ASN A 78 8.92 -5.95 -7.24
N GLY A 79 7.95 -6.74 -6.79
CA GLY A 79 6.61 -6.77 -7.39
C GLY A 79 5.89 -5.42 -7.30
N MET A 80 5.97 -4.75 -6.15
CA MET A 80 5.44 -3.39 -5.98
C MET A 80 6.13 -2.38 -6.92
N GLN A 81 7.45 -2.49 -7.08
CA GLN A 81 8.21 -1.64 -8.00
C GLN A 81 7.77 -1.83 -9.45
N LEU A 82 7.63 -3.07 -9.91
CA LEU A 82 7.18 -3.36 -11.27
C LEU A 82 5.76 -2.83 -11.54
N ILE A 83 4.83 -2.99 -10.59
CA ILE A 83 3.47 -2.45 -10.72
C ILE A 83 3.50 -0.92 -10.81
N LYS A 84 4.35 -0.25 -10.02
CA LYS A 84 4.51 1.20 -10.09
C LYS A 84 5.05 1.64 -11.44
N GLU A 85 6.03 0.91 -11.98
CA GLU A 85 6.58 1.17 -13.31
C GLU A 85 5.52 1.03 -14.41
N ILE A 86 4.77 -0.07 -14.41
CA ILE A 86 3.66 -0.30 -15.37
C ILE A 86 2.62 0.83 -15.30
N ALA A 87 2.22 1.23 -14.09
CA ALA A 87 1.26 2.33 -13.91
C ALA A 87 1.78 3.65 -14.49
N LEU A 88 3.08 3.95 -14.30
CA LEU A 88 3.71 5.14 -14.88
C LEU A 88 3.82 5.05 -16.41
N VAL A 89 4.12 3.87 -16.96
CA VAL A 89 4.18 3.66 -18.42
C VAL A 89 2.81 3.92 -19.04
N PHE A 90 1.73 3.40 -18.45
CA PHE A 90 0.38 3.65 -18.95
C PHE A 90 -0.01 5.12 -18.85
N ASP A 91 0.18 5.73 -17.68
CA ASP A 91 -0.16 7.14 -17.47
C ASP A 91 0.60 8.08 -18.44
N ARG A 92 1.89 7.82 -18.68
CA ARG A 92 2.71 8.64 -19.58
C ARG A 92 2.35 8.48 -21.07
N ASN A 93 2.04 7.28 -21.52
CA ASN A 93 1.88 6.99 -22.95
C ASN A 93 0.41 7.00 -23.42
N LEU A 94 -0.52 6.64 -22.53
CA LEU A 94 -1.94 6.49 -22.85
C LEU A 94 -2.83 7.45 -22.04
N GLY A 95 -2.28 8.12 -21.02
CA GLY A 95 -3.05 8.90 -20.06
C GLY A 95 -3.89 8.01 -19.14
N ASP A 96 -5.02 8.52 -18.69
CA ASP A 96 -5.94 7.78 -17.84
C ASP A 96 -6.64 6.65 -18.62
N VAL A 97 -6.18 5.41 -18.40
CA VAL A 97 -6.70 4.21 -19.06
C VAL A 97 -8.20 3.97 -18.82
N ARG A 98 -8.79 4.59 -17.79
CA ARG A 98 -10.25 4.51 -17.53
C ARG A 98 -11.09 5.26 -18.56
N HIS A 99 -10.47 6.15 -19.33
CA HIS A 99 -11.14 6.88 -20.41
C HIS A 99 -11.04 6.19 -21.77
N LEU A 100 -10.23 5.13 -21.88
CA LEU A 100 -10.11 4.36 -23.11
C LEU A 100 -11.45 3.69 -23.45
N LYS A 101 -11.76 3.64 -24.74
CA LYS A 101 -13.01 3.16 -25.32
C LYS A 101 -12.79 1.85 -26.04
N HIS A 102 -13.83 1.02 -26.12
CA HIS A 102 -13.74 -0.30 -26.76
C HIS A 102 -13.19 -0.24 -28.19
N TYR A 103 -13.59 0.77 -28.96
CA TYR A 103 -13.14 0.98 -30.33
C TYR A 103 -11.62 1.21 -30.47
N GLN A 104 -10.92 1.56 -29.38
CA GLN A 104 -9.46 1.71 -29.37
C GLN A 104 -8.73 0.37 -29.15
N PHE A 105 -9.45 -0.67 -28.73
CA PHE A 105 -8.91 -2.03 -28.52
C PHE A 105 -9.36 -3.03 -29.59
N SER A 106 -10.42 -2.72 -30.35
CA SER A 106 -10.99 -3.60 -31.36
C SER A 106 -11.19 -2.87 -32.69
N ASN A 107 -10.81 -3.55 -33.77
CA ASN A 107 -11.02 -3.07 -35.15
C ASN A 107 -12.42 -3.38 -35.70
N THR A 108 -13.26 -4.08 -34.93
CA THR A 108 -14.66 -4.31 -35.30
C THR A 108 -15.51 -3.17 -34.75
N HIS A 109 -16.04 -2.32 -35.65
CA HIS A 109 -17.06 -1.31 -35.34
C HIS A 109 -18.40 -1.75 -35.90
#